data_AF-A0A6M1SW95-F1
#
_entry.id   AF-A0A6M1SW95-F1
#
_cell.length_a   1.000
_cell.length_b   1.000
_cell.length_c   1.000
_cell.angle_alpha   90.00
_cell.angle_beta   90.00
_cell.angle_gamma   90.00
#
_symmetry.space_group_name_H-M   'P 1'
#
loop_
_entity.id
_entity.type
_entity.pdbx_description
1 polymer ?
#
loop_
_entity_poly.entity_id
_entity_poly.type
_entity_poly.pdbx_seq_one_letter_code
_entity_poly.pdbx_strand_id
1 'polypeptide(L)'
;MIDLKITDASRQPVNNATVHVIHANSGDTLQVCENYECLEGDMGNYTIFHDGLMEKVSFEGEPFTVNGITEQDSFREDFVFAQNKCHVYKKSGPEIIMVD
;
A
#
# COMPACT_ATOMS: atom_id res chain seq x y z
N MET A 1 10.23 1.15 4.54
CA MET A 1 9.19 1.59 3.60
C MET A 1 8.69 0.36 2.86
N ILE A 2 7.39 0.29 2.60
CA ILE A 2 6.74 -0.80 1.87
C ILE A 2 5.97 -0.14 0.74
N ASP A 3 6.33 -0.54 -0.47
CA ASP A 3 5.77 0.03 -1.70
C ASP A 3 4.97 -1.02 -2.46
N LEU A 4 4.05 -0.53 -3.28
CA LEU A 4 3.23 -1.29 -4.20
C LEU A 4 3.53 -0.83 -5.62
N LYS A 5 3.86 -1.78 -6.51
CA LYS A 5 3.99 -1.46 -7.92
C LYS A 5 2.66 -1.66 -8.65
N ILE A 6 2.26 -0.69 -9.45
CA ILE A 6 1.06 -0.73 -10.29
C ILE A 6 1.49 -0.66 -11.75
N THR A 7 1.00 -1.60 -12.55
CA THR A 7 1.27 -1.64 -13.99
C THR A 7 0.01 -1.88 -14.81
N ASP A 8 0.02 -1.45 -16.08
CA ASP A 8 -1.01 -1.85 -17.04
C ASP A 8 -0.83 -3.30 -17.52
N ALA A 9 -1.76 -3.80 -18.34
CA ALA A 9 -1.66 -5.12 -18.99
C ALA A 9 -0.40 -5.31 -19.87
N SER A 10 0.22 -4.21 -20.32
CA SER A 10 1.47 -4.19 -21.09
C SER A 10 2.72 -4.10 -20.19
N ARG A 11 2.55 -4.19 -18.87
CA ARG A 11 3.60 -4.06 -17.83
C ARG A 11 4.25 -2.68 -17.78
N GLN A 12 3.61 -1.65 -18.33
CA GLN A 12 4.05 -0.27 -18.17
C GLN A 12 3.61 0.27 -16.81
N PRO A 13 4.42 1.12 -16.15
CA PRO A 13 4.06 1.69 -14.87
C PRO A 13 2.87 2.66 -14.98
N VAL A 14 1.94 2.57 -14.03
CA VAL A 14 0.80 3.47 -13.91
C VAL A 14 1.09 4.50 -12.83
N ASN A 15 1.24 5.77 -13.20
CA ASN A 15 1.70 6.84 -12.29
C ASN A 15 0.58 7.76 -11.78
N ASN A 16 -0.65 7.58 -12.24
CA ASN A 16 -1.82 8.41 -11.93
C ASN A 16 -2.86 7.72 -11.03
N ALA A 17 -2.48 6.66 -10.31
CA ALA A 17 -3.36 6.03 -9.34
C ALA A 17 -3.49 6.85 -8.05
N THR A 18 -4.71 6.92 -7.51
CA THR A 18 -4.95 7.32 -6.12
C THR A 18 -5.04 6.05 -5.26
N VAL A 19 -4.21 5.93 -4.23
CA VAL A 19 -4.12 4.74 -3.37
C VAL A 19 -4.54 5.07 -1.94
N HIS A 20 -5.38 4.22 -1.36
CA HIS A 20 -5.84 4.32 0.02
C HIS A 20 -5.60 3.01 0.75
N VAL A 21 -5.03 3.11 1.95
CA VAL A 21 -4.81 1.97 2.85
C VAL A 21 -5.87 2.03 3.94
N ILE A 22 -6.53 0.90 4.20
CA ILE A 22 -7.68 0.82 5.11
C ILE A 22 -7.43 -0.33 6.09
N HIS A 23 -7.63 -0.10 7.39
CA HIS A 23 -7.65 -1.18 8.37
C HIS A 23 -8.82 -2.11 8.05
N ALA A 24 -8.55 -3.39 7.75
CA ALA A 24 -9.61 -4.30 7.31
C ALA A 24 -10.64 -4.58 8.43
N ASN A 25 -10.24 -4.46 9.69
CA ASN A 25 -11.09 -4.71 10.86
C ASN A 25 -12.02 -3.55 11.20
N SER A 26 -11.52 -2.31 11.19
CA SER A 26 -12.30 -1.12 11.58
C SER A 26 -12.90 -0.38 10.40
N GLY A 27 -12.33 -0.53 9.20
CA GLY A 27 -12.70 0.26 8.02
C GLY A 27 -12.10 1.67 8.01
N ASP A 28 -11.24 2.01 8.97
CA ASP A 28 -10.61 3.33 9.03
C ASP A 28 -9.53 3.47 7.96
N THR A 29 -9.58 4.56 7.20
CA THR A 29 -8.52 4.93 6.27
C THR A 29 -7.29 5.38 7.03
N LEU A 30 -6.14 4.80 6.68
CA LEU A 30 -4.84 5.15 7.21
C LEU A 30 -4.18 6.20 6.32
N GLN A 31 -3.81 7.33 6.91
CA GLN A 31 -3.06 8.37 6.23
C GLN A 31 -1.56 8.05 6.28
N VAL A 32 -1.01 7.62 5.15
CA VAL A 32 0.37 7.12 5.09
C VAL A 32 1.39 8.25 5.06
N CYS A 33 1.13 9.37 4.39
CA CYS A 33 2.19 10.30 3.98
C CYS A 33 2.19 11.68 4.67
N GLU A 34 1.61 11.84 5.87
CA GLU A 34 1.53 13.17 6.51
C GLU A 34 2.88 13.86 6.78
N ASN A 35 3.89 13.09 7.17
CA ASN A 35 5.18 13.62 7.66
C ASN A 35 6.40 12.90 7.05
N TYR A 36 6.18 12.14 5.97
CA TYR A 36 7.21 11.30 5.35
C TYR A 36 7.23 11.53 3.84
N GLU A 37 8.43 11.50 3.25
CA GLU A 37 8.56 11.46 1.80
C GLU A 37 8.07 10.10 1.30
N CYS A 38 6.94 10.10 0.62
CA CYS A 38 6.34 8.94 -0.01
C CYS A 38 6.55 8.99 -1.53
N LEU A 39 6.65 7.81 -2.14
CA LEU A 39 6.48 7.69 -3.58
C LEU A 39 4.98 7.78 -3.90
N GLU A 40 4.61 8.79 -4.68
CA GLU A 40 3.28 8.92 -5.27
C GLU A 40 3.39 8.66 -6.78
N GLY A 41 3.33 7.39 -7.16
CA GLY A 41 3.31 6.98 -8.56
C GLY A 41 4.63 7.13 -9.31
N ASP A 42 5.77 7.25 -8.63
CA ASP A 42 7.07 7.31 -9.31
C ASP A 42 7.42 5.94 -9.92
N MET A 43 7.48 5.86 -11.25
CA MET A 43 7.63 4.61 -12.01
C MET A 43 6.63 3.52 -11.58
N GLY A 44 5.41 3.94 -11.25
CA GLY A 44 4.30 3.09 -10.82
C GLY A 44 4.44 2.57 -9.40
N ASN A 45 5.37 3.10 -8.60
CA ASN A 45 5.53 2.73 -7.20
C ASN A 45 4.76 3.69 -6.29
N TYR A 46 4.02 3.11 -5.35
CA TYR A 46 3.21 3.82 -4.38
C TYR A 46 3.56 3.35 -2.98
N THR A 47 3.93 4.28 -2.10
CA THR A 47 4.18 3.92 -0.70
C THR A 47 2.87 3.61 0.00
N ILE A 48 2.73 2.36 0.44
CA ILE A 48 1.54 1.87 1.16
C ILE A 48 1.79 1.73 2.67
N PHE A 49 3.06 1.72 3.11
CA PHE A 49 3.40 1.73 4.54
C PHE A 49 4.85 2.18 4.78
N HIS A 50 5.16 2.67 5.98
CA HIS A 50 6.54 2.96 6.40
C HIS A 50 6.69 2.86 7.94
N ASP A 51 7.93 2.92 8.42
CA ASP A 51 8.27 2.67 9.83
C ASP A 51 7.68 3.70 10.80
N GLY A 52 7.29 4.88 10.30
CA GLY A 52 6.59 5.90 11.09
C GLY A 52 5.16 5.51 11.50
N LEU A 53 4.61 4.46 10.90
CA LEU A 53 3.29 3.91 11.22
C LEU A 53 3.39 2.63 12.06
N MET A 54 4.56 2.33 12.63
CA MET A 54 4.80 1.10 13.37
C MET A 54 3.81 0.90 14.54
N GLU A 55 3.38 1.98 15.19
CA GLU A 55 2.37 1.95 16.25
C GLU A 55 0.95 1.62 15.76
N LYS A 56 0.71 1.64 14.45
CA LYS A 56 -0.57 1.32 13.81
C LYS A 56 -0.67 -0.14 13.38
N VAL A 57 0.33 -0.98 13.68
CA VAL A 57 0.39 -2.37 13.21
C VAL A 57 0.73 -3.31 14.35
N SER A 58 0.09 -4.47 14.42
CA SER A 58 0.42 -5.52 15.39
C SER A 58 1.76 -6.23 15.10
N PHE A 59 2.44 -6.72 16.15
CA PHE A 59 3.58 -7.64 16.02
C PHE A 59 3.22 -8.99 15.39
N GLU A 60 1.98 -9.46 15.58
CA GLU A 60 1.53 -10.76 15.04
C GLU A 60 1.14 -10.68 13.56
N GLY A 61 0.98 -9.47 13.05
CA GLY A 61 0.41 -9.19 11.75
C GLY A 61 -1.05 -8.75 11.84
N GLU A 62 -1.42 -7.78 11.03
CA GLU A 62 -2.75 -7.21 10.99
C GLU A 62 -3.20 -7.03 9.53
N PRO A 63 -4.47 -7.34 9.21
CA PRO A 63 -4.98 -7.22 7.85
C PRO A 63 -5.31 -5.76 7.49
N PHE A 64 -4.88 -5.36 6.29
CA PHE A 64 -5.21 -4.09 5.67
C PHE A 64 -5.70 -4.34 4.25
N THR A 65 -6.63 -3.52 3.80
CA THR A 65 -7.04 -3.49 2.39
C THR A 65 -6.42 -2.26 1.75
N VAL A 66 -5.74 -2.44 0.62
CA VAL A 66 -5.27 -1.35 -0.24
C VAL A 66 -6.21 -1.25 -1.43
N ASN A 67 -6.90 -0.12 -1.52
CA ASN A 67 -7.71 0.21 -2.67
C ASN A 67 -6.95 1.21 -3.54
N GLY A 68 -7.07 1.08 -4.85
CA GLY A 68 -6.62 2.14 -5.74
C GLY A 68 -7.58 2.35 -6.90
N ILE A 69 -7.56 3.59 -7.38
CA ILE A 69 -8.37 4.07 -8.49
C ILE A 69 -7.41 4.72 -9.48
N THR A 70 -7.48 4.30 -10.74
CA THR A 70 -6.79 4.91 -11.88
C THR A 70 -7.81 5.64 -12.75
N GLU A 71 -7.39 6.21 -13.87
CA GLU A 71 -8.33 6.78 -14.85
C GLU A 71 -9.25 5.74 -15.49
N GLN A 72 -8.80 4.48 -15.56
CA GLN A 72 -9.43 3.43 -16.37
C GLN A 72 -10.08 2.32 -15.54
N ASP A 73 -9.46 1.98 -14.40
CA ASP A 73 -9.86 0.84 -13.57
C ASP A 73 -9.64 1.12 -12.08
N SER A 74 -10.20 0.24 -11.24
CA SER A 74 -10.00 0.21 -9.79
C SER A 74 -9.56 -1.16 -9.33
N PHE A 75 -8.73 -1.21 -8.30
CA PHE A 75 -8.31 -2.46 -7.68
C PHE A 75 -8.53 -2.43 -6.17
N ARG A 76 -8.60 -3.63 -5.61
CA ARG A 76 -8.69 -3.88 -4.17
C ARG A 76 -7.88 -5.13 -3.85
N GLU A 77 -6.84 -4.97 -3.06
CA GLU A 77 -5.97 -6.07 -2.65
C GLU A 77 -5.77 -6.08 -1.14
N ASP A 78 -5.69 -7.28 -0.57
CA ASP A 78 -5.50 -7.46 0.86
C ASP A 78 -4.04 -7.73 1.18
N PHE A 79 -3.57 -7.09 2.25
CA PHE A 79 -2.22 -7.14 2.76
C PHE A 79 -2.24 -7.53 4.23
N VAL A 80 -1.17 -8.17 4.68
CA VAL A 80 -0.90 -8.31 6.11
C VAL A 80 0.42 -7.61 6.40
N PHE A 81 0.35 -6.55 7.20
CA PHE A 81 1.54 -5.86 7.70
C PHE A 81 1.81 -6.32 9.13
N ALA A 82 3.09 -6.43 9.48
CA ALA A 82 3.53 -6.72 10.84
C ALA A 82 4.66 -5.76 11.22
N GLN A 83 4.94 -5.65 12.51
CA GLN A 83 6.11 -4.93 13.01
C GLN A 83 7.09 -5.83 13.76
N ASN A 84 8.34 -5.40 13.80
CA ASN A 84 9.32 -5.84 14.78
C ASN A 84 9.77 -4.64 15.62
N LYS A 85 10.85 -4.75 16.40
CA LYS A 85 11.31 -3.66 17.28
C LYS A 85 11.80 -2.41 16.55
N CYS A 86 12.04 -2.48 15.24
CA CYS A 86 12.68 -1.43 14.47
C CYS A 86 11.89 -1.03 13.22
N HIS A 87 11.20 -1.97 12.58
CA HIS A 87 10.61 -1.77 11.26
C HIS A 87 9.24 -2.42 11.12
N VAL A 88 8.42 -1.82 10.28
CA VAL A 88 7.25 -2.49 9.69
C VAL A 88 7.71 -3.33 8.50
N TYR A 89 7.00 -4.42 8.23
CA TYR A 89 7.26 -5.27 7.07
C TYR A 89 5.96 -5.90 6.55
N LYS A 90 5.97 -6.22 5.24
CA LYS A 90 4.88 -6.95 4.59
C LYS A 90 5.03 -8.43 4.90
N LYS A 91 4.05 -9.00 5.58
CA LYS A 91 3.96 -10.42 5.87
C LYS A 91 3.31 -11.18 4.72
N SER A 92 2.29 -10.58 4.08
CA SER A 92 1.68 -11.09 2.84
C SER A 92 0.99 -9.98 2.05
N GLY A 93 0.70 -10.26 0.77
CA GLY A 93 0.07 -9.35 -0.18
C GLY A 93 0.87 -9.31 -1.49
N PRO A 94 0.30 -8.77 -2.57
CA PRO A 94 0.98 -8.70 -3.86
C PRO A 94 2.19 -7.74 -3.83
N GLU A 95 3.15 -7.99 -4.72
CA GLU A 95 4.24 -7.04 -5.03
C GLU A 95 3.85 -6.09 -6.18
N ILE A 96 3.06 -6.61 -7.10
CA ILE A 96 2.64 -5.91 -8.32
C ILE A 96 1.13 -6.11 -8.47
N ILE A 97 0.42 -5.03 -8.75
CA ILE A 97 -0.96 -5.05 -9.21
C ILE A 97 -0.99 -4.69 -10.68
N MET A 98 -1.72 -5.48 -11.44
CA MET A 98 -1.99 -5.22 -12.84
C MET A 98 -3.41 -4.68 -12.97
N VAL A 99 -3.56 -3.56 -13.66
CA VAL A 99 -4.84 -2.91 -13.97
C VAL A 99 -4.99 -2.82 -15.50
N ASP A 100 -6.23 -2.79 -15.99
CA ASP A 100 -6.54 -2.74 -17.44
C ASP A 100 -6.78 -1.30 -17.96
#